data_AF-A0A7J8UL76-F1
#
_entry.id   AF-A0A7J8UL76-F1
#
_cell.length_a   1.000
_cell.length_b   1.000
_cell.length_c   1.000
_cell.angle_alpha   90.00
_cell.angle_beta   90.00
_cell.angle_gamma   90.00
#
_symmetry.space_group_name_H-M   'P 1'
#
loop_
_entity.id
_entity.type
_entity.pdbx_description
1 polymer ?
#
loop_
_entity_poly.entity_id
_entity_poly.type
_entity_poly.pdbx_seq_one_letter_code
_entity_poly.pdbx_strand_id
1 'polypeptide(L)'
;MSKEEFKQRWVRKSLREMLSIFEECVGKLEESMEDTKEDSMQELLDSQRKKLTERNDILEAMVKALKEETMVTTMALSTRIKELKGGLALCRAVVGKGVSSAALSNKDVSKLKEFVGTKSACDVDNFLWRMENYFHRITDKMQCEIETWQEFQCELKGQFYPKFTEEEARAKLQGITQRGTVGEYVREFKELMLQVSKVTEKEALLAFQ
;
A
#
# COMPACT_ATOMS: atom_id res chain seq x y z
N MET A 1 12.37 3.35 -103.20
CA MET A 1 12.30 3.82 -101.81
C MET A 1 12.98 5.18 -101.73
N SER A 2 12.28 6.21 -101.28
CA SER A 2 12.76 7.60 -101.20
C SER A 2 13.74 7.79 -100.03
N LYS A 3 14.67 8.75 -100.14
CA LYS A 3 15.55 9.17 -99.01
C LYS A 3 14.75 9.49 -97.74
N GLU A 4 13.55 10.01 -97.91
CA GLU A 4 12.67 10.41 -96.81
C GLU A 4 12.06 9.19 -96.10
N GLU A 5 11.67 8.17 -96.86
CA GLU A 5 11.18 6.90 -96.31
C GLU A 5 12.26 6.18 -95.49
N PHE A 6 13.53 6.24 -95.94
CA PHE A 6 14.66 5.67 -95.21
C PHE A 6 14.88 6.36 -93.86
N LYS A 7 14.89 7.70 -93.84
CA LYS A 7 15.02 8.48 -92.60
C LYS A 7 13.89 8.18 -91.62
N GLN A 8 12.65 8.18 -92.09
CA GLN A 8 11.48 7.86 -91.27
C GLN A 8 11.56 6.44 -90.68
N ARG A 9 12.01 5.47 -91.48
CA ARG A 9 12.21 4.08 -91.03
C ARG A 9 13.35 3.97 -90.00
N TRP A 10 14.45 4.70 -90.22
CA TRP A 10 15.58 4.73 -89.29
C TRP A 10 15.19 5.37 -87.95
N VAL A 11 14.52 6.53 -87.98
CA VAL A 11 14.00 7.21 -86.77
C VAL A 11 13.03 6.32 -86.00
N ARG A 12 12.07 5.67 -86.69
CA ARG A 12 11.15 4.71 -86.04
C ARG A 12 11.87 3.54 -85.39
N LYS A 13 12.92 3.01 -86.02
CA LYS A 13 13.70 1.89 -85.46
C LYS A 13 14.46 2.34 -84.22
N SER A 14 15.15 3.48 -84.30
CA SER A 14 15.89 4.08 -83.21
C SER A 14 14.98 4.42 -82.01
N LEU A 15 13.80 5.00 -82.26
CA LEU A 15 12.80 5.26 -81.22
C LEU A 15 12.29 3.98 -80.56
N ARG A 16 12.08 2.89 -81.32
CA ARG A 16 11.67 1.60 -80.74
C ARG A 16 12.75 1.00 -79.84
N GLU A 17 14.01 1.07 -80.25
CA GLU A 17 15.12 0.59 -79.42
C GLU A 17 15.24 1.41 -78.13
N MET A 18 15.12 2.74 -78.21
CA MET A 18 15.10 3.60 -77.02
C MET A 18 13.90 3.34 -76.11
N LEU A 19 12.70 3.14 -76.67
CA LEU A 19 11.51 2.79 -75.88
C LEU A 19 11.70 1.44 -75.17
N SER A 20 12.26 0.44 -75.83
CA SER A 20 12.54 -0.86 -75.23
C SER A 20 13.49 -0.76 -74.04
N ILE A 21 14.55 0.06 -74.15
CA ILE A 21 15.49 0.30 -73.04
C ILE A 21 14.79 1.05 -71.91
N PHE A 22 13.95 2.03 -72.23
CA PHE A 22 13.22 2.79 -71.22
C PHE A 22 12.23 1.91 -70.45
N GLU A 23 11.46 1.07 -71.14
CA GLU A 23 10.55 0.10 -70.53
C GLU A 23 11.29 -0.86 -69.59
N GLU A 24 12.47 -1.37 -70.00
CA GLU A 24 13.30 -2.22 -69.14
C GLU A 24 13.80 -1.47 -67.89
N CYS A 25 14.25 -0.22 -68.03
CA CYS A 25 14.69 0.61 -66.91
C CYS A 25 13.56 0.92 -65.93
N VAL A 26 12.36 1.22 -66.44
CA VAL A 26 11.18 1.46 -65.60
C VAL A 26 10.81 0.19 -64.82
N GLY A 27 10.79 -0.97 -65.47
CA GLY A 27 10.50 -2.24 -64.79
C GLY A 27 11.47 -2.55 -63.64
N LYS A 28 12.78 -2.36 -63.85
CA LYS A 28 13.79 -2.53 -62.79
C LYS A 28 13.64 -1.53 -61.65
N LEU A 29 13.26 -0.29 -61.97
CA LEU A 29 13.02 0.74 -60.96
C LEU A 29 11.78 0.41 -60.13
N GLU A 30 10.71 -0.05 -60.76
CA GLU A 30 9.47 -0.48 -60.08
C GLU A 30 9.74 -1.66 -59.15
N GLU A 31 10.48 -2.68 -59.61
CA GLU A 31 10.89 -3.84 -58.80
C GLU A 31 11.74 -3.41 -57.60
N SER A 32 12.80 -2.62 -57.81
CA SER A 32 13.65 -2.11 -56.72
C SER A 32 12.87 -1.24 -55.73
N MET A 33 11.89 -0.47 -56.20
CA MET A 33 11.05 0.35 -55.33
C MET A 33 10.10 -0.51 -54.49
N GLU A 34 9.66 -1.68 -54.98
CA GLU A 34 8.85 -2.60 -54.20
C GLU A 34 9.69 -3.36 -53.18
N ASP A 35 10.86 -3.89 -53.58
CA ASP A 35 11.80 -4.56 -52.68
C ASP A 35 12.19 -3.66 -51.50
N THR A 36 12.51 -2.39 -51.77
CA THR A 36 12.90 -1.44 -50.71
C THR A 36 11.76 -1.13 -49.72
N LYS A 37 10.49 -1.17 -50.17
CA LYS A 37 9.35 -1.05 -49.26
C LYS A 37 9.17 -2.32 -48.44
N GLU A 38 9.31 -3.49 -49.05
CA GLU A 38 9.19 -4.78 -48.38
C GLU A 38 10.26 -4.93 -47.29
N ASP A 39 11.52 -4.63 -47.61
CA ASP A 39 12.63 -4.63 -46.65
C ASP A 39 12.38 -3.70 -45.46
N SER A 40 11.94 -2.47 -45.73
CA SER A 40 11.64 -1.47 -44.70
C SER A 40 10.50 -1.91 -43.77
N MET A 41 9.44 -2.51 -44.34
CA MET A 41 8.34 -3.08 -43.56
C MET A 41 8.83 -4.27 -42.73
N GLN A 42 9.67 -5.13 -43.30
CA GLN A 42 10.21 -6.31 -42.65
C GLN A 42 11.11 -5.94 -41.46
N GLU A 43 12.00 -4.96 -41.62
CA GLU A 43 12.84 -4.43 -40.53
C GLU A 43 11.99 -3.87 -39.38
N LEU A 44 10.92 -3.13 -39.71
CA LEU A 44 10.01 -2.59 -38.70
C LEU A 44 9.29 -3.71 -37.94
N LEU A 45 8.79 -4.72 -38.64
CA LEU A 45 8.13 -5.88 -38.03
C LEU A 45 9.09 -6.67 -37.14
N ASP A 46 10.33 -6.89 -37.57
CA ASP A 46 11.35 -7.60 -36.81
C ASP A 46 11.76 -6.81 -35.56
N SER A 47 11.88 -5.49 -35.67
CA SER A 47 12.12 -4.58 -34.54
C SER A 47 10.99 -4.64 -33.51
N GLN A 48 9.73 -4.63 -33.95
CA GLN A 48 8.58 -4.75 -33.05
C GLN A 48 8.48 -6.14 -32.42
N ARG A 49 8.74 -7.20 -33.20
CA ARG A 49 8.78 -8.58 -32.71
C ARG A 49 9.81 -8.72 -31.60
N LYS A 50 11.03 -8.18 -31.80
CA LYS A 50 12.10 -8.21 -30.80
C LYS A 50 11.70 -7.48 -29.50
N LYS A 51 11.07 -6.30 -29.62
CA LYS A 51 10.56 -5.56 -28.45
C LYS A 51 9.47 -6.33 -27.71
N LEU A 52 8.60 -7.04 -28.43
CA LEU A 52 7.56 -7.88 -27.84
C LEU A 52 8.17 -9.08 -27.11
N THR A 53 9.16 -9.76 -27.71
CA THR A 53 9.84 -10.89 -27.06
C THR A 53 10.56 -10.45 -25.79
N GLU A 54 11.30 -9.33 -25.83
CA GLU A 54 11.99 -8.81 -24.64
C GLU A 54 11.01 -8.47 -23.50
N ARG A 55 9.87 -7.85 -23.81
CA ARG A 55 8.82 -7.58 -22.80
C ARG A 55 8.21 -8.86 -22.25
N ASN A 56 8.02 -9.86 -23.09
CA ASN A 56 7.44 -11.14 -22.69
C ASN A 56 8.39 -11.88 -21.73
N ASP A 57 9.69 -11.88 -22.02
CA ASP A 57 10.71 -12.47 -21.15
C ASP A 57 10.76 -11.78 -19.78
N ILE A 58 10.67 -10.45 -19.76
CA ILE A 58 10.61 -9.66 -18.51
C ILE A 58 9.34 -10.01 -17.72
N LEU A 59 8.18 -10.06 -18.37
CA LEU A 59 6.92 -10.41 -17.72
C LEU A 59 6.95 -11.83 -17.16
N GLU A 60 7.50 -12.79 -17.89
CA GLU A 60 7.63 -14.17 -17.43
C GLU A 60 8.53 -14.26 -16.19
N ALA A 61 9.65 -13.53 -16.17
CA ALA A 61 10.53 -13.44 -15.01
C ALA A 61 9.81 -12.82 -13.79
N MET A 62 9.04 -11.74 -13.98
CA MET A 62 8.27 -11.09 -12.91
C MET A 62 7.18 -12.02 -12.35
N VAL A 63 6.44 -12.71 -13.22
CA VAL A 63 5.41 -13.68 -12.80
C VAL A 63 6.04 -14.81 -12.01
N LYS A 64 7.21 -15.31 -12.42
CA LYS A 64 7.93 -16.35 -11.69
C LYS A 64 8.34 -15.88 -10.29
N ALA A 65 8.92 -14.68 -10.18
CA ALA A 65 9.31 -14.10 -8.90
C ALA A 65 8.12 -13.91 -7.96
N LEU A 66 7.02 -13.34 -8.46
CA LEU A 66 5.77 -13.17 -7.68
C LEU A 66 5.20 -14.51 -7.21
N LYS A 67 5.27 -15.55 -8.05
CA LYS A 67 4.80 -16.89 -7.71
C LYS A 67 5.66 -17.51 -6.59
N GLU A 68 6.98 -17.33 -6.63
CA GLU A 68 7.89 -17.79 -5.58
C GLU A 68 7.64 -17.05 -4.25
N GLU A 69 7.49 -15.73 -4.28
CA GLU A 69 7.16 -14.93 -3.09
C GLU A 69 5.80 -15.34 -2.48
N THR A 70 4.78 -15.51 -3.33
CA THR A 70 3.44 -15.96 -2.91
C THR A 70 3.49 -17.36 -2.31
N MET A 71 4.33 -18.26 -2.84
CA MET A 71 4.50 -19.60 -2.30
C MET A 71 5.13 -19.56 -0.90
N VAL A 72 6.19 -18.76 -0.71
CA VAL A 72 6.86 -18.59 0.59
C VAL A 72 5.89 -18.04 1.64
N THR A 73 5.15 -16.98 1.32
CA THR A 73 4.17 -16.38 2.24
C THR A 73 3.03 -17.36 2.57
N THR A 74 2.51 -18.09 1.58
CA THR A 74 1.47 -19.11 1.78
C THR A 74 1.93 -20.24 2.69
N MET A 75 3.19 -20.69 2.55
CA MET A 75 3.79 -21.71 3.42
C MET A 75 3.94 -21.20 4.86
N ALA A 76 4.41 -19.97 5.04
CA ALA A 76 4.56 -19.35 6.36
C ALA A 76 3.21 -19.22 7.09
N LEU A 77 2.18 -18.74 6.38
CA LEU A 77 0.82 -18.63 6.92
C LEU A 77 0.24 -20.01 7.29
N SER A 78 0.44 -21.01 6.44
CA SER A 78 -0.02 -22.38 6.69
C SER A 78 0.63 -22.96 7.96
N THR A 79 1.91 -22.69 8.19
CA THR A 79 2.62 -23.09 9.41
C THR A 79 2.05 -22.40 10.64
N ARG A 80 1.86 -21.07 10.58
CA ARG A 80 1.26 -20.28 11.66
C ARG A 80 -0.15 -20.76 12.03
N ILE A 81 -0.96 -21.08 11.03
CA ILE A 81 -2.31 -21.64 11.23
C ILE A 81 -2.25 -22.98 11.97
N LYS A 82 -1.29 -23.85 11.64
CA LYS A 82 -1.09 -25.13 12.35
C LYS A 82 -0.69 -24.91 13.80
N GLU A 83 0.24 -24.01 14.07
CA GLU A 83 0.67 -23.64 15.43
C GLU A 83 -0.51 -23.10 16.25
N LEU A 84 -1.26 -22.15 15.70
CA LEU A 84 -2.43 -21.56 16.36
C LEU A 84 -3.52 -22.59 16.63
N LYS A 85 -3.80 -23.49 15.68
CA LYS A 85 -4.72 -24.62 15.89
C LYS A 85 -4.26 -25.54 17.02
N GLY A 86 -2.96 -25.83 17.09
CA GLY A 86 -2.35 -26.61 18.17
C GLY A 86 -2.51 -25.93 19.54
N GLY A 87 -2.19 -24.64 19.63
CA GLY A 87 -2.37 -23.84 20.84
C GLY A 87 -3.83 -23.78 21.30
N LEU A 88 -4.76 -23.56 20.37
CA LEU A 88 -6.20 -23.56 20.65
C LEU A 88 -6.69 -24.90 21.19
N ALA A 89 -6.22 -26.02 20.65
CA ALA A 89 -6.57 -27.35 21.15
C ALA A 89 -6.08 -27.56 22.60
N LEU A 90 -4.89 -27.06 22.93
CA LEU A 90 -4.34 -27.13 24.28
C LEU A 90 -5.14 -26.26 25.27
N CYS A 91 -5.45 -25.02 24.91
CA CYS A 91 -6.33 -24.14 25.70
C CYS A 91 -7.71 -24.78 25.93
N ARG A 92 -8.30 -25.38 24.89
CA ARG A 92 -9.59 -26.07 24.98
C ARG A 92 -9.54 -27.29 25.90
N ALA A 93 -8.44 -28.05 25.90
CA ALA A 93 -8.27 -29.20 26.79
C ALA A 93 -8.17 -28.82 28.27
N VAL A 94 -7.55 -27.68 28.60
CA VAL A 94 -7.48 -27.14 29.96
C VAL A 94 -8.87 -26.70 30.43
N VAL A 95 -9.63 -26.02 29.58
CA VAL A 95 -11.00 -25.57 29.90
C VAL A 95 -11.97 -26.74 30.02
N GLY A 96 -11.87 -27.73 29.11
CA GLY A 96 -12.74 -28.91 29.09
C GLY A 96 -12.49 -29.93 30.21
N LYS A 97 -11.30 -29.93 30.81
CA LYS A 97 -11.01 -30.76 32.01
C LYS A 97 -11.64 -30.22 33.29
N GLY A 98 -12.25 -29.03 33.25
CA GLY A 98 -12.72 -28.34 34.44
C GLY A 98 -11.53 -27.91 35.30
N VAL A 99 -11.35 -26.62 35.49
CA VAL A 99 -10.55 -26.14 36.62
C VAL A 99 -11.34 -26.48 37.87
N SER A 100 -11.14 -27.69 38.40
CA SER A 100 -11.33 -27.92 39.82
C SER A 100 -10.28 -27.09 40.53
N SER A 101 -10.76 -26.18 41.38
CA SER A 101 -9.95 -25.46 42.35
C SER A 101 -9.13 -26.45 43.18
N ALA A 102 -7.91 -26.75 42.73
CA ALA A 102 -6.93 -27.51 43.48
C ALA A 102 -5.54 -26.94 43.16
N ALA A 103 -5.18 -25.91 43.93
CA ALA A 103 -3.83 -25.53 44.32
C ALA A 103 -2.73 -25.71 43.25
N LEU A 104 -2.66 -24.79 42.28
CA LEU A 104 -1.39 -24.49 41.63
C LEU A 104 -0.67 -23.44 42.48
N SER A 105 0.38 -23.89 43.16
CA SER A 105 1.34 -23.10 43.90
C SER A 105 1.74 -21.84 43.13
N ASN A 106 1.27 -20.69 43.60
CA ASN A 106 1.82 -19.37 43.28
C ASN A 106 3.31 -19.36 43.66
N LYS A 107 4.19 -19.52 42.67
CA LYS A 107 5.58 -19.07 42.77
C LYS A 107 5.91 -18.16 41.60
N ASP A 108 5.97 -16.88 41.96
CA ASP A 108 6.78 -15.82 41.38
C ASP A 108 6.51 -15.43 39.92
N VAL A 109 5.30 -14.92 39.67
CA VAL A 109 5.16 -13.77 38.77
C VAL A 109 5.73 -12.58 39.52
N SER A 110 6.83 -12.01 39.00
CA SER A 110 7.41 -10.77 39.53
C SER A 110 6.29 -9.76 39.74
N LYS A 111 6.04 -9.44 41.02
CA LYS A 111 4.96 -8.58 41.49
C LYS A 111 5.01 -7.27 40.68
N LEU A 112 4.09 -7.11 39.73
CA LEU A 112 3.89 -5.83 39.05
C LEU A 112 3.59 -4.80 40.14
N LYS A 113 4.40 -3.74 40.16
CA LYS A 113 4.38 -2.67 41.16
C LYS A 113 2.94 -2.22 41.38
N GLU A 114 2.48 -2.33 42.63
CA GLU A 114 1.08 -2.10 42.98
C GLU A 114 0.65 -0.71 42.48
N PHE A 115 -0.43 -0.67 41.68
CA PHE A 115 -1.04 0.57 41.22
C PHE A 115 -1.51 1.36 42.46
N VAL A 116 -0.80 2.42 42.78
CA VAL A 116 -1.09 3.35 43.89
C VAL A 116 -2.15 4.34 43.41
N GLY A 117 -3.35 3.82 43.16
CA GLY A 117 -4.53 4.59 42.80
C GLY A 117 -5.77 3.91 43.36
N THR A 118 -6.86 4.67 43.50
CA THR A 118 -8.12 4.17 44.09
C THR A 118 -8.69 3.05 43.21
N LYS A 119 -8.63 1.81 43.69
CA LYS A 119 -9.23 0.64 43.02
C LYS A 119 -10.73 0.62 43.29
N SER A 120 -11.50 1.43 42.57
CA SER A 120 -12.96 1.34 42.58
C SER A 120 -13.39 0.27 41.58
N ALA A 121 -13.89 -0.87 42.07
CA ALA A 121 -14.48 -1.90 41.22
C ALA A 121 -15.63 -1.34 40.37
N CYS A 122 -16.41 -0.41 40.96
CA CYS A 122 -17.48 0.29 40.29
C CYS A 122 -16.98 1.14 39.10
N ASP A 123 -15.80 1.75 39.18
CA ASP A 123 -15.24 2.54 38.07
C ASP A 123 -14.77 1.63 36.93
N VAL A 124 -14.26 0.44 37.27
CA VAL A 124 -13.89 -0.59 36.29
C VAL A 124 -15.13 -1.14 35.59
N ASP A 125 -16.17 -1.47 36.34
CA ASP A 125 -17.43 -1.98 35.77
C ASP A 125 -18.12 -0.92 34.90
N ASN A 126 -18.13 0.34 35.35
CA ASN A 126 -18.62 1.47 34.57
C ASN A 126 -17.82 1.68 33.28
N PHE A 127 -16.50 1.49 33.32
CA PHE A 127 -15.65 1.58 32.13
C PHE A 127 -15.94 0.45 31.15
N LEU A 128 -15.99 -0.80 31.62
CA LEU A 128 -16.29 -1.97 30.79
C LEU A 128 -17.65 -1.86 30.13
N TRP A 129 -18.68 -1.45 30.88
CA TRP A 129 -20.02 -1.24 30.35
C TRP A 129 -20.05 -0.15 29.26
N ARG A 130 -19.32 0.95 29.44
CA ARG A 130 -19.20 2.00 28.41
C ARG A 130 -18.47 1.50 27.16
N MET A 131 -17.45 0.66 27.31
CA MET A 131 -16.72 0.06 26.19
C MET A 131 -17.61 -0.91 25.39
N GLU A 132 -18.36 -1.77 26.07
CA GLU A 132 -19.31 -2.68 25.41
C GLU A 132 -20.37 -1.90 24.61
N ASN A 133 -20.93 -0.84 25.20
CA ASN A 133 -21.89 0.02 24.51
C ASN A 133 -21.26 0.78 23.33
N TYR A 134 -20.01 1.22 23.42
CA TYR A 134 -19.27 1.83 22.32
C TYR A 134 -19.15 0.86 21.14
N PHE A 135 -18.64 -0.36 21.37
CA PHE A 135 -18.51 -1.37 20.31
C PHE A 135 -19.87 -1.77 19.72
N HIS A 136 -20.90 -1.89 20.55
CA HIS A 136 -22.25 -2.19 20.06
C HIS A 136 -22.74 -1.10 19.08
N ARG A 137 -22.55 0.19 19.40
CA ARG A 137 -22.98 1.31 18.55
C ARG A 137 -22.20 1.43 17.24
N ILE A 138 -20.93 1.03 17.22
CA ILE A 138 -20.09 1.03 16.02
C ILE A 138 -20.42 -0.18 15.13
N THR A 139 -20.83 -1.30 15.72
CA THR A 139 -21.19 -2.51 14.97
C THR A 139 -22.60 -2.39 14.38
N ASP A 140 -23.52 -1.72 15.10
CA ASP A 140 -24.91 -1.55 14.67
C ASP A 140 -25.07 -0.40 13.64
N LYS A 141 -24.19 0.61 13.69
CA LYS A 141 -24.02 1.57 12.60
C LYS A 141 -22.97 1.02 11.63
N MET A 142 -23.38 0.38 10.54
CA MET A 142 -22.53 -0.18 9.46
C MET A 142 -21.57 0.82 8.74
N GLN A 143 -20.99 1.83 9.40
CA GLN A 143 -20.13 2.84 8.78
C GLN A 143 -19.11 3.44 9.77
N CYS A 144 -18.18 2.63 10.27
CA CYS A 144 -16.92 3.14 10.81
C CYS A 144 -15.79 2.25 10.29
N GLU A 145 -15.22 2.63 9.14
CA GLU A 145 -13.93 2.11 8.67
C GLU A 145 -12.83 2.73 9.53
N ILE A 146 -12.67 2.19 10.75
CA ILE A 146 -11.46 2.40 11.54
C ILE A 146 -10.43 1.44 10.95
N GLU A 147 -9.65 1.93 9.99
CA GLU A 147 -8.67 1.12 9.26
C GLU A 147 -7.35 1.05 10.03
N THR A 148 -7.07 2.05 10.87
CA THR A 148 -5.82 2.14 11.63
C THR A 148 -5.99 2.19 13.14
N TRP A 149 -4.97 1.69 13.86
CA TRP A 149 -4.93 1.75 15.32
C TRP A 149 -4.96 3.20 15.85
N GLN A 150 -4.38 4.13 15.11
CA GLN A 150 -4.40 5.55 15.43
C GLN A 150 -5.81 6.14 15.34
N GLU A 151 -6.58 5.80 14.29
CA GLU A 151 -7.98 6.22 14.16
C GLU A 151 -8.83 5.66 15.31
N PHE A 152 -8.61 4.40 15.69
CA PHE A 152 -9.26 3.80 16.84
C PHE A 152 -8.98 4.59 18.11
N GLN A 153 -7.71 4.93 18.36
CA GLN A 153 -7.32 5.71 19.54
C GLN A 153 -7.92 7.12 19.52
N CYS A 154 -8.04 7.76 18.36
CA CYS A 154 -8.65 9.08 18.22
C CYS A 154 -10.15 9.05 18.51
N GLU A 155 -10.90 8.12 17.91
CA GLU A 155 -12.34 8.00 18.12
C GLU A 155 -12.66 7.61 19.58
N LEU A 156 -11.89 6.67 20.13
CA LEU A 156 -12.02 6.26 21.52
C LEU A 156 -11.73 7.43 22.47
N LYS A 157 -10.70 8.24 22.20
CA LYS A 157 -10.45 9.46 22.98
C LYS A 157 -11.58 10.49 22.83
N GLY A 158 -12.14 10.67 21.63
CA GLY A 158 -13.26 11.58 21.40
C GLY A 158 -14.53 11.26 22.20
N GLN A 159 -14.81 9.98 22.45
CA GLN A 159 -16.01 9.54 23.18
C GLN A 159 -15.88 9.65 24.71
N PHE A 160 -14.66 9.52 25.24
CA PHE A 160 -14.42 9.41 26.67
C PHE A 160 -13.80 10.65 27.31
N TYR A 161 -13.22 11.56 26.52
CA TYR A 161 -12.64 12.81 27.01
C TYR A 161 -13.62 13.97 26.77
N PRO A 162 -13.93 14.79 27.79
CA PRO A 162 -14.75 15.98 27.61
C PRO A 162 -14.15 16.90 26.55
N LYS A 163 -14.99 17.41 25.63
CA LYS A 163 -14.61 18.33 24.55
C LYS A 163 -13.90 19.59 25.10
N PHE A 164 -12.59 19.53 25.24
CA PHE A 164 -11.75 20.62 24.74
C PHE A 164 -11.41 20.24 23.31
N THR A 165 -11.57 21.16 22.37
CA THR A 165 -11.00 20.93 21.05
C THR A 165 -9.49 20.79 21.23
N GLU A 166 -8.84 19.91 20.47
CA GLU A 166 -7.38 19.74 20.53
C GLU A 166 -6.66 21.10 20.39
N GLU A 167 -7.26 22.01 19.62
CA GLU A 167 -6.85 23.41 19.46
C GLU A 167 -6.91 24.21 20.76
N GLU A 168 -7.98 24.12 21.55
CA GLU A 168 -8.09 24.79 22.85
C GLU A 168 -7.09 24.22 23.87
N ALA A 169 -6.89 22.90 23.88
CA ALA A 169 -5.88 22.26 24.73
C ALA A 169 -4.46 22.72 24.35
N ARG A 170 -4.17 22.82 23.05
CA ARG A 170 -2.90 23.32 22.52
C ARG A 170 -2.70 24.81 22.84
N ALA A 171 -3.74 25.65 22.69
CA ALA A 171 -3.68 27.06 23.05
C ALA A 171 -3.43 27.29 24.55
N LYS A 172 -4.04 26.46 25.40
CA LYS A 172 -3.79 26.49 26.85
C LYS A 172 -2.38 26.00 27.22
N LEU A 173 -1.85 24.99 26.54
CA LEU A 173 -0.46 24.54 26.72
C LEU A 173 0.54 25.62 26.34
N GLN A 174 0.29 26.38 25.28
CA GLN A 174 1.16 27.49 24.87
C GLN A 174 1.17 28.65 25.88
N GLY A 175 0.13 28.78 26.72
CA GLY A 175 0.00 29.84 27.72
C GLY A 175 0.07 29.35 29.17
N ILE A 176 0.43 28.09 29.41
CA ILE A 176 0.46 27.54 30.76
C ILE A 176 1.61 28.18 31.55
N THR A 177 1.30 28.68 32.74
CA THR A 177 2.26 29.34 33.63
C THR A 177 2.05 28.83 35.04
N GLN A 178 3.13 28.66 35.80
CA GLN A 178 3.05 28.18 37.17
C GLN A 178 2.49 29.28 38.09
N ARG A 179 1.16 29.33 38.26
CA ARG A 179 0.49 30.27 39.18
C ARG A 179 0.35 29.75 40.62
N GLY A 180 0.60 28.46 40.85
CA GLY A 180 0.46 27.78 42.14
C GLY A 180 1.65 26.89 42.49
N THR A 181 1.39 25.81 43.23
CA THR A 181 2.44 24.83 43.56
C THR A 181 2.89 24.08 42.30
N VAL A 182 4.13 23.57 42.32
CA VAL A 182 4.66 22.76 41.21
C VAL A 182 3.76 21.55 40.93
N GLY A 183 3.17 20.96 41.99
CA GLY A 183 2.26 19.81 41.86
C GLY A 183 0.95 20.15 41.12
N GLU A 184 0.40 21.35 41.32
CA GLU A 184 -0.76 21.85 40.59
C GLU A 184 -0.45 22.10 39.13
N TYR A 185 0.67 22.79 38.86
CA TYR A 185 1.13 23.04 37.50
C TYR A 185 1.40 21.74 36.73
N VAL A 186 2.11 20.78 37.33
CA VAL A 186 2.39 19.48 36.71
C VAL A 186 1.10 18.70 36.45
N ARG A 187 0.10 18.82 37.32
CA ARG A 187 -1.20 18.16 37.14
C ARG A 187 -1.98 18.77 35.98
N GLU A 188 -2.10 20.09 35.92
CA GLU A 188 -2.77 20.81 34.83
C GLU A 188 -2.05 20.58 33.48
N PHE A 189 -0.72 20.62 33.49
CA PHE A 189 0.10 20.31 32.32
C PHE A 189 -0.15 18.89 31.81
N LYS A 190 -0.15 17.88 32.70
CA LYS A 190 -0.43 16.49 32.33
C LYS A 190 -1.85 16.31 31.79
N GLU A 191 -2.83 16.98 32.36
CA GLU A 191 -4.22 16.90 31.91
C GLU A 191 -4.38 17.45 30.49
N LEU A 192 -3.71 18.56 30.15
CA LEU A 192 -3.70 19.12 28.80
C LEU A 192 -2.90 18.25 27.81
N MET A 193 -1.76 17.69 28.24
CA MET A 193 -0.94 16.78 27.42
C MET A 193 -1.71 15.52 26.99
N LEU A 194 -2.64 15.04 27.80
CA LEU A 194 -3.46 13.87 27.47
C LEU A 194 -4.50 14.15 26.38
N GLN A 195 -4.88 15.42 26.22
CA GLN A 195 -5.89 15.88 25.25
C GLN A 195 -5.28 16.21 23.88
N VAL A 196 -3.95 16.36 23.76
CA VAL A 196 -3.26 16.59 22.50
C VAL A 196 -2.75 15.26 21.93
N SER A 197 -3.25 14.87 20.75
CA SER A 197 -2.98 13.59 20.11
C SER A 197 -1.49 13.36 19.77
N LYS A 198 -0.76 14.44 19.47
CA LYS A 198 0.70 14.45 19.25
C LYS A 198 1.29 15.80 19.65
N VAL A 199 2.08 15.83 20.72
CA VAL A 199 2.85 17.01 21.11
C VAL A 199 4.22 16.92 20.46
N THR A 200 4.57 17.90 19.64
CA THR A 200 5.91 17.97 19.04
C THR A 200 6.93 18.43 20.07
N GLU A 201 8.20 18.01 19.96
CA GLU A 201 9.27 18.44 20.89
C GLU A 201 9.37 19.97 21.00
N LYS A 202 9.07 20.68 19.90
CA LYS A 202 9.02 22.15 19.87
C LYS A 202 7.92 22.73 20.76
N GLU A 203 6.74 22.10 20.80
CA GLU A 203 5.62 22.52 21.65
C GLU A 203 5.88 22.17 23.12
N ALA A 204 6.51 21.03 23.39
CA ALA A 204 6.90 20.65 24.74
C ALA A 204 7.93 21.61 25.35
N LEU A 205 8.90 22.08 24.55
CA LEU A 205 9.93 23.03 24.99
C LEU A 205 9.37 24.41 25.34
N LEU A 206 8.32 24.87 24.65
CA LEU A 206 7.67 26.16 24.94
C LEU A 206 6.95 26.17 26.29
N ALA A 207 6.52 25.00 26.79
CA ALA A 207 5.84 24.91 28.08
C ALA A 207 6.78 25.06 29.29
N PHE A 208 8.11 24.95 29.10
CA PHE A 208 9.12 25.05 30.15
C PHE A 208 9.86 26.40 30.19
N GLN A 209 9.42 27.40 29.43
CA GLN A 209 9.91 28.79 29.50
C GLN A 209 9.12 29.62 30.52
#